data_AF-A0A4Y2UKE1-F1
#
_entry.id   AF-A0A4Y2UKE1-F1
#
_cell.length_a   1.000
_cell.length_b   1.000
_cell.length_c   1.000
_cell.angle_alpha   90.00
_cell.angle_beta   90.00
_cell.angle_gamma   90.00
#
_symmetry.space_group_name_H-M   'P 1'
#
loop_
_entity.id
_entity.type
_entity.pdbx_description
1 polymer ?
#
loop_
_entity_poly.entity_id
_entity_poly.type
_entity_poly.pdbx_seq_one_letter_code
_entity_poly.pdbx_strand_id
1 'polypeptide(L)'
;MNRLLYDLTKCKKEKYYCYSCLHRFSQESLLKDHLPYCKEHSPQRIVMPEPGEESVLQFKQHKFSQPVPYAIYADFEALIEPMQNIPGKTASHIPCGYAYLIIGPNGLPLKHVTVYGGSDAVDHFITSIVREKDILAQKSFTPSLLCI
;
A
#
# COMPACT_ATOMS: atom_id res chain seq x y z
N MET A 1 5.07 -19.08 34.69
CA MET A 1 4.83 -19.33 33.26
C MET A 1 4.36 -18.04 32.60
N ASN A 2 4.90 -17.70 31.42
CA ASN A 2 4.75 -16.38 30.79
C ASN A 2 3.35 -16.22 30.15
N ARG A 3 2.72 -15.03 30.29
CA ARG A 3 1.34 -14.74 29.86
C ARG A 3 1.11 -14.95 28.34
N LEU A 4 2.18 -14.84 27.55
CA LEU A 4 2.21 -15.08 26.10
C LEU A 4 1.76 -16.50 25.67
N LEU A 5 1.86 -17.50 26.56
CA LEU A 5 1.59 -18.89 26.22
C LEU A 5 0.28 -19.42 26.85
N TYR A 6 -0.54 -18.54 27.42
CA TYR A 6 -1.75 -18.92 28.17
C TYR A 6 -2.79 -19.65 27.30
N ASP A 7 -3.01 -19.20 26.05
CA ASP A 7 -3.94 -19.88 25.15
C ASP A 7 -3.46 -21.26 24.69
N LEU A 8 -2.16 -21.55 24.87
CA LEU A 8 -1.57 -22.84 24.50
C LEU A 8 -1.87 -23.96 25.51
N THR A 9 -2.26 -23.62 26.75
CA THR A 9 -2.56 -24.57 27.83
C THR A 9 -4.04 -24.95 27.93
N LYS A 10 -4.94 -24.27 27.19
CA LYS A 10 -6.39 -24.55 27.19
C LYS A 10 -6.74 -25.94 26.64
N CYS A 11 -5.93 -26.47 25.72
CA CYS A 11 -6.14 -27.80 25.15
C CYS A 11 -5.32 -28.86 25.89
N LYS A 12 -5.99 -29.78 26.59
CA LYS A 12 -5.36 -30.88 27.39
C LYS A 12 -4.67 -32.00 26.58
N LYS A 13 -4.59 -31.87 25.24
CA LYS A 13 -3.95 -32.87 24.38
C LYS A 13 -2.43 -32.66 24.38
N GLU A 14 -1.66 -33.74 24.25
CA GLU A 14 -0.21 -33.68 24.08
C GLU A 14 0.17 -32.76 22.91
N LYS A 15 1.26 -32.01 23.09
CA LYS A 15 1.78 -31.04 22.13
C LYS A 15 3.24 -31.35 21.87
N TYR A 16 3.62 -31.33 20.59
CA TYR A 16 4.99 -31.56 20.16
C TYR A 16 5.52 -30.26 19.56
N TYR A 17 6.66 -29.78 20.04
CA TYR A 17 7.23 -28.50 19.62
C TYR A 17 8.52 -28.76 18.84
N CYS A 18 8.70 -28.05 17.73
CA CYS A 18 10.00 -27.93 17.11
C CYS A 18 10.83 -26.89 17.88
N TYR A 19 11.97 -27.29 18.45
CA TYR A 19 12.82 -26.38 19.21
C TYR A 19 13.59 -25.37 18.34
N SER A 20 13.65 -25.59 17.02
CA SER A 20 14.31 -24.65 16.09
C SER A 20 13.42 -23.46 15.72
N CYS A 21 12.13 -23.70 15.42
CA CYS A 21 11.20 -22.65 14.95
C CYS A 21 10.07 -22.34 15.94
N LEU A 22 9.99 -23.07 17.06
CA LEU A 22 8.93 -23.00 18.08
C LEU A 22 7.51 -23.29 17.54
N HIS A 23 7.39 -23.86 16.34
CA HIS A 23 6.11 -24.30 15.80
C HIS A 23 5.57 -25.50 16.58
N ARG A 24 4.24 -25.53 16.76
CA ARG A 24 3.53 -26.53 17.56
C ARG A 24 2.75 -27.50 16.67
N PHE A 25 2.97 -28.79 16.88
CA PHE A 25 2.28 -29.87 16.21
C PHE A 25 1.32 -30.61 17.15
N SER A 26 0.27 -31.19 16.57
CA SER A 26 -0.74 -31.97 17.28
C SER A 26 -0.38 -33.45 17.42
N GLN A 27 0.58 -33.94 16.62
CA GLN A 27 1.06 -35.33 16.60
C GLN A 27 2.57 -35.37 16.45
N GLU A 28 3.20 -36.42 16.98
CA GLU A 28 4.66 -36.61 16.92
C GLU A 28 5.14 -36.89 15.48
N SER A 29 4.34 -37.59 14.67
CA SER A 29 4.63 -37.85 13.25
C SER A 29 4.83 -36.55 12.46
N LEU A 30 3.95 -35.57 12.65
CA LEU A 30 4.04 -34.27 11.98
C LEU A 30 5.29 -33.49 12.39
N LEU A 31 5.72 -33.62 13.65
CA LEU A 31 7.01 -33.06 14.08
C LEU A 31 8.17 -33.78 13.35
N LYS A 32 8.16 -35.12 13.30
CA LYS A 32 9.19 -35.91 12.62
C LYS A 32 9.30 -35.56 11.13
N ASP A 33 8.18 -35.35 10.44
CA ASP A 33 8.16 -34.93 9.04
C ASP A 33 8.66 -33.50 8.84
N HIS A 34 8.48 -32.63 9.83
CA HIS A 34 8.95 -31.24 9.80
C HIS A 34 10.45 -31.09 10.08
N LEU A 35 11.02 -31.93 10.95
CA LEU A 35 12.42 -31.80 11.41
C LEU A 35 13.47 -31.76 10.27
N PRO A 36 13.39 -32.58 9.19
CA PRO A 36 14.32 -32.52 8.07
C PRO A 36 14.40 -31.13 7.44
N TYR A 37 13.24 -30.52 7.14
CA TYR A 37 13.17 -29.21 6.50
C TYR A 37 13.54 -28.07 7.45
N CYS A 38 13.15 -28.17 8.72
CA CYS A 38 13.37 -27.09 9.68
C CYS A 38 14.82 -27.01 10.19
N LYS A 39 15.52 -28.16 10.27
CA LYS A 39 16.90 -28.21 10.78
C LYS A 39 17.94 -27.72 9.78
N GLU A 40 17.63 -27.72 8.49
CA GLU A 40 18.51 -27.13 7.46
C GLU A 40 18.67 -25.62 7.63
N HIS A 41 17.67 -24.96 8.22
CA HIS A 41 17.73 -23.54 8.51
C HIS A 41 18.37 -23.31 9.87
N SER A 42 19.52 -22.61 9.88
CA SER A 42 20.09 -22.10 11.12
C SER A 42 19.13 -21.10 11.77
N PRO A 43 19.12 -20.98 13.11
CA PRO A 43 18.33 -19.95 13.78
C PRO A 43 18.68 -18.58 13.19
N GLN A 44 17.68 -17.92 12.61
CA GLN A 44 17.86 -16.56 12.10
C GLN A 44 17.97 -15.62 13.29
N ARG A 45 19.20 -15.24 13.62
CA ARG A 45 19.47 -14.12 14.52
C ARG A 45 19.26 -12.84 13.73
N ILE A 46 18.42 -11.94 14.23
CA ILE A 46 18.33 -10.58 13.69
C ILE A 46 19.69 -9.93 13.91
N VAL A 47 20.46 -9.77 12.83
CA VAL A 47 21.71 -9.01 12.83
C VAL A 47 21.36 -7.65 12.26
N MET A 48 21.43 -6.62 13.11
CA MET A 48 21.31 -5.25 12.64
C MET A 48 22.56 -4.93 11.81
N PRO A 49 22.42 -4.24 10.67
CA PRO A 49 23.58 -3.77 9.92
C PRO A 49 24.42 -2.83 10.80
N GLU A 50 25.74 -2.90 10.65
CA GLU A 50 26.66 -1.98 11.31
C GLU A 50 26.33 -0.53 10.90
N PRO A 51 26.46 0.45 11.81
CA PRO A 51 26.23 1.86 11.50
C PRO A 51 27.09 2.30 10.31
N GLY A 52 26.47 2.77 9.23
CA GLY A 52 27.16 3.13 7.99
C GLY A 52 26.22 3.20 6.79
N GLU A 53 26.75 3.43 5.59
CA GLU A 53 25.93 3.57 4.36
C GLU A 53 25.07 2.34 4.07
N GLU A 54 25.56 1.13 4.39
CA GLU A 54 24.84 -0.14 4.23
C GLU A 54 23.74 -0.37 5.31
N SER A 55 23.64 0.49 6.32
CA SER A 55 22.53 0.49 7.28
C SER A 55 21.28 1.20 6.74
N VAL A 56 21.41 1.93 5.61
CA VAL A 56 20.30 2.66 4.99
C VAL A 56 19.81 1.90 3.77
N LEU A 57 18.60 1.34 3.88
CA LEU A 57 17.89 0.76 2.75
C LEU A 57 17.52 1.86 1.75
N GLN A 58 18.18 1.88 0.60
CA GLN A 58 17.88 2.80 -0.51
C GLN A 58 17.57 2.01 -1.78
N PHE A 59 16.61 2.51 -2.55
CA PHE A 59 16.29 1.94 -3.85
C PHE A 59 17.35 2.34 -4.88
N LYS A 60 18.28 1.45 -5.22
CA LYS A 60 19.38 1.77 -6.16
C LYS A 60 18.94 1.74 -7.63
N GLN A 61 17.80 1.12 -7.93
CA GLN A 61 17.45 0.71 -9.29
C GLN A 61 16.44 1.64 -9.99
N HIS A 62 16.58 2.95 -9.78
CA HIS A 62 15.72 3.99 -10.38
C HIS A 62 15.66 3.93 -11.92
N LYS A 63 16.70 3.40 -12.57
CA LYS A 63 16.76 3.20 -14.03
C LYS A 63 15.70 2.24 -14.60
N PHE A 64 15.12 1.37 -13.77
CA PHE A 64 14.02 0.48 -14.18
C PHE A 64 12.64 1.03 -13.81
N SER A 65 12.57 2.23 -13.23
CA SER A 65 11.30 2.93 -13.04
C SER A 65 10.78 3.41 -14.39
N GLN A 66 9.47 3.28 -14.61
CA GLN A 66 8.84 3.90 -15.76
C GLN A 66 8.83 5.43 -15.56
N PRO A 67 9.29 6.22 -16.54
CA PRO A 67 9.13 7.66 -16.47
C PRO A 67 7.63 7.97 -16.49
N VAL A 68 7.15 8.66 -15.46
CA VAL A 68 5.77 9.14 -15.37
C VAL A 68 5.79 10.60 -15.82
N PRO A 69 5.52 10.90 -17.11
CA PRO A 69 5.63 12.26 -17.62
C PRO A 69 4.61 13.22 -17.01
N TYR A 70 3.49 12.69 -16.50
CA TYR A 70 2.41 13.51 -15.95
C TYR A 70 1.89 12.89 -14.66
N ALA A 71 1.76 13.70 -13.61
CA ALA A 71 1.14 13.31 -12.35
C ALA A 71 -0.10 14.16 -12.11
N ILE A 72 -1.22 13.52 -11.75
CA ILE A 72 -2.45 14.21 -11.36
C ILE A 72 -2.63 14.02 -9.85
N TYR A 73 -2.61 15.13 -9.11
CA TYR A 73 -2.95 15.16 -7.70
C TYR A 73 -4.38 15.65 -7.57
N ALA A 74 -5.22 14.89 -6.87
CA ALA A 74 -6.63 15.22 -6.71
C ALA A 74 -7.09 14.94 -5.28
N ASP A 75 -8.05 15.73 -4.82
CA ASP A 75 -8.71 15.53 -3.53
C ASP A 75 -10.21 15.87 -3.65
N PHE A 76 -11.02 15.24 -2.79
CA PHE A 76 -12.47 15.42 -2.75
C PHE A 76 -12.89 16.07 -1.44
N GLU A 77 -13.89 16.95 -1.54
CA GLU A 77 -14.65 17.41 -0.39
C GLU A 77 -15.93 16.60 -0.26
N ALA A 78 -16.31 16.29 0.98
CA ALA A 78 -17.51 15.50 1.26
C ALA A 78 -18.33 16.10 2.40
N LEU A 79 -19.64 16.13 2.21
CA LEU A 79 -20.61 16.37 3.27
C LEU A 79 -20.74 15.11 4.13
N ILE A 80 -20.84 15.30 5.43
CA ILE A 80 -20.96 14.21 6.40
C ILE A 80 -22.41 14.13 6.84
N GLU A 81 -23.07 13.02 6.55
CA GLU A 81 -24.43 12.75 7.01
C GLU A 81 -24.44 11.66 8.09
N PRO A 82 -25.11 11.86 9.24
CA PRO A 82 -25.17 10.86 10.29
C PRO A 82 -25.95 9.62 9.83
N MET A 83 -25.40 8.43 10.09
CA MET A 83 -26.06 7.15 9.80
C MET A 83 -26.59 6.54 11.09
N GLN A 84 -27.90 6.30 11.17
CA GLN A 84 -28.53 5.71 12.36
C GLN A 84 -28.78 4.20 12.26
N ASN A 85 -28.72 3.64 11.05
CA ASN A 85 -29.29 2.31 10.76
C ASN A 85 -28.26 1.19 10.49
N ILE A 86 -26.97 1.42 10.70
CA ILE A 86 -25.94 0.39 10.47
C ILE A 86 -25.06 0.23 11.72
N PRO A 87 -25.07 -0.94 12.40
CA PRO A 87 -24.22 -1.17 13.55
C PRO A 87 -22.75 -1.00 13.18
N GLY A 88 -22.03 -0.14 13.90
CA GLY A 88 -20.61 0.12 13.68
C GLY A 88 -20.27 1.15 12.59
N LYS A 89 -21.26 1.80 11.96
CA LYS A 89 -21.03 2.95 11.06
C LYS A 89 -21.80 4.18 11.53
N THR A 90 -21.08 5.28 11.74
CA THR A 90 -21.64 6.50 12.35
C THR A 90 -21.99 7.59 11.33
N ALA A 91 -21.32 7.61 10.17
CA ALA A 91 -21.49 8.67 9.18
C ALA A 91 -21.28 8.18 7.74
N SER A 92 -22.02 8.79 6.82
CA SER A 92 -21.88 8.66 5.37
C SER A 92 -21.18 9.89 4.82
N HIS A 93 -20.23 9.70 3.92
CA HIS A 93 -19.53 10.79 3.24
C HIS A 93 -20.10 10.92 1.82
N ILE A 94 -20.74 12.06 1.55
CA ILE A 94 -21.33 12.38 0.24
C ILE A 94 -20.40 13.38 -0.45
N PRO A 95 -19.70 13.00 -1.53
CA PRO A 95 -18.84 13.91 -2.26
C PRO A 95 -19.62 15.10 -2.79
N CYS A 96 -19.14 16.32 -2.54
CA CYS A 96 -19.79 17.56 -2.94
C CYS A 96 -18.88 18.48 -3.77
N GLY A 97 -17.62 18.11 -3.93
CA GLY A 97 -16.68 18.82 -4.78
C GLY A 97 -15.34 18.10 -4.87
N TYR A 98 -14.48 18.60 -5.75
CA TYR A 98 -13.11 18.13 -5.88
C TYR A 98 -12.19 19.25 -6.37
N ALA A 99 -10.90 19.06 -6.15
CA ALA A 99 -9.85 19.84 -6.78
C ALA A 99 -8.79 18.90 -7.37
N TYR A 100 -8.22 19.25 -8.53
CA TYR A 100 -7.06 18.55 -9.05
C TYR A 100 -6.03 19.48 -9.71
N LEU A 101 -4.77 19.06 -9.65
CA LEU A 101 -3.61 19.70 -10.25
C LEU A 101 -2.83 18.70 -11.10
N ILE A 102 -2.42 19.12 -12.29
CA ILE A 102 -1.60 18.30 -13.18
C ILE A 102 -0.18 18.85 -13.20
N ILE A 103 0.78 18.02 -12.82
CA ILE A 103 2.21 18.29 -12.87
C ILE A 103 2.80 17.66 -14.12
N GLY A 104 3.54 18.45 -14.89
CA GLY A 104 4.22 18.01 -16.10
C GLY A 104 5.61 17.39 -15.84
N PRO A 105 6.32 17.00 -16.92
CA PRO A 105 7.63 16.33 -16.81
C PRO A 105 8.71 17.21 -16.18
N ASN A 106 8.55 18.54 -16.28
CA ASN A 106 9.44 19.53 -15.67
C ASN A 106 9.16 19.76 -14.18
N GLY A 107 8.22 19.02 -13.58
CA GLY A 107 7.81 19.20 -12.18
C GLY A 107 6.96 20.44 -11.93
N LEU A 108 6.52 21.16 -12.98
CA LEU A 108 5.71 22.36 -12.84
C LEU A 108 4.23 22.09 -13.17
N PRO A 109 3.30 22.86 -12.58
CA PRO A 109 1.89 22.84 -12.97
C PRO A 109 1.69 23.13 -14.46
N LEU A 110 0.94 22.27 -15.15
CA LEU A 110 0.58 22.50 -16.56
C LEU A 110 -0.52 23.55 -16.73
N LYS A 111 -1.34 23.73 -15.71
CA LYS A 111 -2.47 24.67 -15.67
C LYS A 111 -2.78 25.03 -14.22
N HIS A 112 -3.63 26.05 -14.04
CA HIS A 112 -4.20 26.35 -12.73
C HIS A 112 -5.00 25.17 -12.18
N VAL A 113 -5.09 25.10 -10.86
CA VAL A 113 -5.88 24.09 -10.16
C VAL A 113 -7.32 24.11 -10.68
N THR A 114 -7.83 22.94 -11.03
CA THR A 114 -9.22 22.80 -11.47
C THR A 114 -10.04 22.44 -10.25
N VAL A 115 -11.06 23.24 -9.96
CA VAL A 115 -11.95 23.06 -8.80
C VAL A 115 -13.39 22.94 -9.31
N TYR A 116 -14.14 22.05 -8.70
CA TYR A 116 -15.55 21.84 -9.00
C TYR A 116 -16.34 21.60 -7.71
N GLY A 117 -17.55 22.16 -7.63
CA GLY A 117 -18.49 21.93 -6.54
C GLY A 117 -19.88 21.66 -7.10
N GLY A 118 -20.48 20.56 -6.68
CA GLY A 118 -21.74 20.05 -7.19
C GLY A 118 -22.08 18.69 -6.60
N SER A 119 -23.37 18.34 -6.59
CA SER A 119 -23.83 17.03 -6.10
C SER A 119 -23.37 15.86 -6.99
N ASP A 120 -23.06 16.13 -8.25
CA ASP A 120 -22.53 15.23 -9.27
C ASP A 120 -20.98 15.24 -9.32
N ALA A 121 -20.32 15.64 -8.22
CA ALA A 121 -18.86 15.78 -8.14
C ALA A 121 -18.10 14.53 -8.62
N VAL A 122 -18.58 13.33 -8.31
CA VAL A 122 -17.93 12.07 -8.72
C VAL A 122 -17.99 11.89 -10.23
N ASP A 123 -19.17 12.01 -10.83
CA ASP A 123 -19.35 11.79 -12.28
C ASP A 123 -18.62 12.87 -13.09
N HIS A 124 -18.68 14.12 -12.62
CA HIS A 124 -17.96 15.23 -13.22
C HIS A 124 -16.44 15.06 -13.10
N PHE A 125 -15.95 14.53 -11.97
CA PHE A 125 -14.53 14.21 -11.79
C PHE A 125 -14.06 13.15 -12.77
N ILE A 126 -14.76 12.01 -12.87
CA ILE A 126 -14.37 10.93 -13.78
C ILE A 126 -14.35 11.43 -15.22
N THR A 127 -15.37 12.19 -15.63
CA THR A 127 -15.43 12.80 -16.97
C THR A 127 -14.25 13.74 -17.21
N SER A 128 -13.91 14.56 -16.22
CA SER A 128 -12.77 15.48 -16.29
C SER A 128 -11.44 14.74 -16.42
N ILE A 129 -11.19 13.71 -15.60
CA ILE A 129 -9.95 12.94 -15.63
C ILE A 129 -9.79 12.16 -16.95
N VAL A 130 -10.87 11.59 -17.48
CA VAL A 130 -10.83 10.92 -18.79
C VAL A 130 -10.46 11.90 -19.90
N ARG A 131 -11.06 13.10 -19.88
CA ARG A 131 -10.73 14.16 -20.84
C ARG A 131 -9.27 14.61 -20.74
N GLU A 132 -8.76 14.81 -19.52
CA GLU A 132 -7.36 15.16 -19.31
C GLU A 132 -6.43 14.05 -19.79
N LYS A 133 -6.75 12.78 -19.51
CA LYS A 133 -6.00 11.62 -20.00
C LYS A 133 -5.89 11.63 -21.54
N ASP A 134 -6.99 11.89 -22.25
CA ASP A 134 -6.98 11.93 -23.72
C ASP A 134 -6.12 13.09 -24.26
N ILE A 135 -6.17 14.27 -23.62
CA ILE A 135 -5.32 15.42 -23.96
C ILE A 135 -3.84 15.12 -23.71
N LEU A 136 -3.52 14.53 -22.55
CA LEU A 136 -2.14 14.20 -22.18
C LEU A 136 -1.58 13.07 -23.06
N ALA A 137 -2.42 12.12 -23.47
CA ALA A 137 -2.03 11.11 -24.44
C ALA A 137 -1.60 11.76 -25.76
N GLN A 138 -2.40 12.68 -26.32
CA GLN A 138 -2.04 13.40 -27.55
C GLN A 138 -0.71 14.17 -27.42
N LYS A 139 -0.48 14.83 -26.27
CA LYS A 139 0.79 15.54 -25.99
C LYS A 139 1.99 14.60 -25.83
N SER A 140 1.77 13.37 -25.36
CA SER A 140 2.82 12.36 -25.21
C SER A 140 3.28 11.80 -26.57
N PHE A 141 2.42 11.85 -27.59
CA PHE A 141 2.72 11.35 -28.94
C PHE A 141 3.35 12.40 -29.87
N THR A 142 3.41 13.68 -29.49
CA THR A 142 4.11 14.71 -30.27
C THR A 142 5.62 14.67 -30.01
N PRO A 143 6.47 14.34 -31.00
CA PRO A 143 7.92 14.27 -30.84
C PRO A 143 8.54 15.66 -30.92
N SER A 144 8.21 16.53 -29.97
CA SER A 144 8.90 17.81 -29.80
C SER A 144 9.35 17.95 -28.36
N LEU A 145 10.67 18.00 -28.17
CA LEU A 145 11.43 18.24 -26.93
C LEU A 145 11.88 17.01 -26.10
N LEU A 146 12.27 15.93 -26.77
CA LEU A 146 13.32 15.01 -26.26
C LEU A 146 14.71 15.53 -26.70
N CYS A 147 15.06 16.72 -26.21
CA CYS A 147 16.43 17.23 -26.22
C CYS A 147 16.71 17.84 -24.85
N ILE A 148 16.92 16.99 -23.85
CA ILE A 148 17.79 17.24 -22.69
C ILE A 148 18.52 15.93 -22.40
#